data_AF-A0A2L2SZA7-F1
#
_entry.id   AF-A0A2L2SZA7-F1
#
_cell.length_a   1.000
_cell.length_b   1.000
_cell.length_c   1.000
_cell.angle_alpha   90.00
_cell.angle_beta   90.00
_cell.angle_gamma   90.00
#
_symmetry.space_group_name_H-M   'P 1'
#
loop_
_entity.id
_entity.type
_entity.pdbx_description
1 polymer ?
#
loop_
_entity_poly.entity_id
_entity_poly.type
_entity_poly.pdbx_seq_one_letter_code
_entity_poly.pdbx_strand_id
1 'polypeptide(L)'
;MDKETSTLQDAFKPQMAEVNCTNPSTPGDLWYQILHIWRSPDSGLVKASHLFPRRQARFMNSIFGDGASRDLFLPCNGLFLHPAIEKALHSGYIAIIPDMGLNDWFQWWDIANLSQMEVPRGEHYVR
;
A
#
# COMPACT_ATOMS: atom_id res chain seq x y z
N MET A 1 16.20 18.40 2.77
CA MET A 1 15.76 16.99 2.74
C MET A 1 16.46 16.34 3.90
N ASP A 2 15.71 15.98 4.95
CA ASP A 2 16.30 15.67 6.24
C ASP A 2 16.99 14.30 6.19
N LYS A 3 18.20 14.23 6.77
CA LYS A 3 19.08 13.05 6.73
C LYS A 3 18.36 11.77 7.16
N GLU A 4 17.49 11.87 8.16
CA GLU A 4 16.66 10.77 8.68
C GLU A 4 15.69 10.20 7.63
N THR A 5 15.02 11.06 6.85
CA THR A 5 14.09 10.60 5.80
C THR A 5 14.79 9.93 4.63
N SER A 6 16.07 10.26 4.39
CA SER A 6 16.89 9.55 3.39
C SER A 6 17.19 8.14 3.88
N THR A 7 17.65 8.01 5.12
CA THR A 7 17.96 6.71 5.73
C THR A 7 16.74 5.77 5.73
N LEU A 8 15.56 6.29 6.08
CA LEU A 8 14.31 5.51 6.06
C LEU A 8 13.92 5.08 4.63
N GLN A 9 14.11 5.95 3.64
CA GLN A 9 13.86 5.61 2.24
C GLN A 9 14.78 4.51 1.73
N ASP A 10 16.06 4.56 2.10
CA ASP A 10 17.05 3.57 1.67
C ASP A 10 16.78 2.20 2.34
N ALA A 11 16.28 2.20 3.58
CA ALA A 11 15.90 1.00 4.31
C ALA A 11 14.54 0.40 3.87
N PHE A 12 13.70 1.15 3.16
CA PHE A 12 12.35 0.72 2.81
C PHE A 12 12.31 -0.57 1.97
N LYS A 13 13.09 -0.62 0.88
CA LYS A 13 13.16 -1.80 0.00
C LYS A 13 13.64 -3.07 0.74
N PRO A 14 14.75 -3.05 1.49
CA PRO A 14 15.19 -4.26 2.21
C PRO A 14 14.19 -4.71 3.28
N GLN A 15 13.56 -3.78 4.02
CA GLN A 15 12.51 -4.13 4.99
C GLN A 15 11.30 -4.81 4.31
N MET A 16 10.89 -4.30 3.14
CA MET A 16 9.82 -4.94 2.37
C MET A 16 10.21 -6.34 1.90
N ALA A 17 11.46 -6.55 1.48
CA ALA A 17 11.92 -7.86 1.05
C ALA A 17 11.89 -8.87 2.20
N GLU A 18 12.31 -8.47 3.40
CA GLU A 18 12.28 -9.31 4.60
C GLU A 18 10.87 -9.82 4.92
N VAL A 19 9.86 -8.94 4.84
CA VAL A 19 8.46 -9.30 5.16
C VAL A 19 7.78 -10.06 4.03
N ASN A 20 7.96 -9.61 2.79
CA ASN A 20 7.15 -10.09 1.65
C ASN A 20 7.82 -11.21 0.85
N CYS A 21 9.11 -11.47 1.05
CA CYS A 21 9.92 -12.38 0.21
C CYS A 21 10.55 -13.51 1.04
N THR A 22 9.74 -14.21 1.84
CA THR A 22 10.24 -15.19 2.83
C THR A 22 10.78 -16.48 2.24
N ASN A 23 10.31 -16.90 1.05
CA ASN A 23 10.72 -18.16 0.41
C ASN A 23 10.86 -18.02 -1.12
N PRO A 24 11.85 -17.25 -1.61
CA PRO A 24 12.06 -17.11 -3.04
C PRO A 24 12.69 -18.37 -3.63
N SER A 25 12.30 -18.74 -4.86
CA SER A 25 12.95 -19.84 -5.59
C SER A 25 14.42 -19.55 -5.89
N THR A 26 14.76 -18.28 -6.12
CA THR A 26 16.13 -17.79 -6.28
C THR A 26 16.45 -16.81 -5.15
N PRO A 27 17.56 -16.97 -4.41
CA PRO A 27 17.93 -16.02 -3.37
C PRO A 27 17.99 -14.58 -3.87
N GLY A 28 17.31 -13.67 -3.16
CA GLY A 28 17.26 -12.24 -3.51
C GLY A 28 16.16 -11.85 -4.50
N ASP A 29 15.44 -12.81 -5.08
CA ASP A 29 14.26 -12.48 -5.90
C ASP A 29 13.18 -11.80 -5.04
N LEU A 30 12.51 -10.83 -5.65
CA LEU A 30 11.43 -10.07 -5.06
C LEU A 30 10.08 -10.63 -5.49
N TRP A 31 9.17 -10.77 -4.54
CA TRP A 31 7.80 -11.23 -4.81
C TRP A 31 6.97 -10.10 -5.42
N TYR A 32 6.53 -10.26 -6.67
CA TYR A 32 5.61 -9.34 -7.31
C TYR A 32 4.16 -9.74 -7.02
N GLN A 33 3.50 -9.00 -6.12
CA GLN A 33 2.16 -9.32 -5.61
C GLN A 33 1.07 -9.31 -6.71
N ILE A 34 1.13 -8.40 -7.68
CA ILE A 34 0.05 -8.29 -8.69
C ILE A 34 0.06 -9.45 -9.68
N LEU A 35 1.24 -9.88 -10.13
CA LEU A 35 1.37 -10.97 -11.11
C LEU A 35 1.64 -12.34 -10.46
N HIS A 36 1.82 -12.39 -9.14
CA HIS A 36 2.16 -13.61 -8.40
C HIS A 36 3.40 -14.34 -8.94
N ILE A 37 4.47 -13.58 -9.18
CA ILE A 37 5.73 -14.10 -9.73
C ILE A 37 6.95 -13.56 -8.99
N TRP A 38 8.00 -14.37 -8.93
CA TRP A 38 9.33 -13.94 -8.47
C TRP A 38 10.07 -13.19 -9.58
N ARG A 39 10.78 -12.13 -9.21
CA ARG A 39 11.60 -11.33 -10.13
C ARG A 39 12.92 -10.91 -9.50
N SER A 40 13.99 -11.07 -10.26
CA SER A 40 15.29 -10.52 -9.89
C SER A 40 15.20 -9.00 -9.74
N PRO A 41 15.78 -8.42 -8.68
CA PRO A 41 15.83 -6.97 -8.47
C PRO A 41 16.56 -6.24 -9.60
N ASP A 42 17.44 -6.92 -10.34
CA ASP A 42 18.25 -6.35 -11.43
C ASP A 42 17.54 -6.41 -12.79
N SER A 43 16.38 -7.08 -12.87
CA SER A 43 15.60 -7.20 -14.11
C SER A 43 15.03 -5.88 -14.64
N GLY A 44 14.96 -4.84 -13.79
CA GLY A 44 14.24 -3.60 -14.09
C GLY A 44 12.72 -3.75 -14.17
N LEU A 45 12.19 -4.95 -13.98
CA LEU A 45 10.76 -5.27 -14.07
C LEU A 45 10.04 -5.14 -12.71
N VAL A 46 10.76 -4.82 -11.64
CA VAL A 46 10.21 -4.75 -10.28
C VAL A 46 10.87 -3.62 -9.48
N LYS A 47 10.05 -2.83 -8.78
CA LYS A 47 10.48 -1.71 -7.95
C LYS A 47 9.64 -1.61 -6.68
N ALA A 48 10.29 -1.30 -5.56
CA ALA A 48 9.61 -0.96 -4.31
C ALA A 48 8.86 0.37 -4.49
N SER A 49 7.54 0.32 -4.41
CA SER A 49 6.64 1.45 -4.63
C SER A 49 5.80 1.67 -3.37
N HIS A 50 5.59 2.93 -2.99
CA HIS A 50 4.70 3.24 -1.87
C HIS A 50 3.25 3.23 -2.35
N LEU A 51 2.34 2.68 -1.55
CA LEU A 51 0.91 2.77 -1.76
C LEU A 51 0.41 4.19 -1.48
N PHE A 52 0.75 4.72 -0.31
CA PHE A 52 0.58 6.13 0.00
C PHE A 52 1.82 6.92 -0.43
N PRO A 53 1.72 7.87 -1.37
CA PRO A 53 2.88 8.54 -1.94
C PRO A 53 3.68 9.31 -0.89
N ARG A 54 4.99 9.05 -0.79
CA ARG A 54 5.90 9.81 0.09
C ARG A 54 5.80 11.33 -0.07
N ARG A 55 5.61 11.81 -1.30
CA ARG A 55 5.46 13.26 -1.58
C ARG A 55 4.22 13.88 -0.92
N GLN A 56 3.26 13.06 -0.51
CA GLN A 56 2.02 13.45 0.14
C GLN A 56 2.00 13.11 1.63
N ALA A 57 3.14 12.67 2.21
CA ALA A 57 3.26 12.25 3.61
C ALA A 57 2.62 13.21 4.63
N ARG A 58 2.69 14.53 4.38
CA ARG A 58 2.09 15.56 5.23
C ARG A 58 0.57 15.43 5.43
N PHE A 59 -0.12 14.72 4.53
CA PHE A 59 -1.57 14.52 4.60
C PHE A 59 -1.95 13.18 5.25
N MET A 60 -0.99 12.29 5.50
CA MET A 60 -1.27 10.92 5.93
C MET A 60 -2.02 10.89 7.26
N ASN A 61 -1.61 11.70 8.24
CA ASN A 61 -2.31 11.78 9.54
C ASN A 61 -3.72 12.38 9.40
N SER A 62 -3.91 13.34 8.50
CA SER A 62 -5.23 13.94 8.28
C SER A 62 -6.21 12.98 7.60
N ILE A 63 -5.70 12.03 6.80
CA ILE A 63 -6.52 11.06 6.06
C ILE A 63 -6.79 9.82 6.92
N PHE A 64 -5.77 9.30 7.62
CA PHE A 64 -5.83 8.00 8.31
C PHE A 64 -5.82 8.10 9.84
N GLY A 65 -5.71 9.31 10.40
CA GLY A 65 -5.66 9.55 11.84
C GLY A 65 -4.24 9.73 12.39
N ASP A 66 -4.15 10.16 13.65
CA ASP A 66 -2.89 10.47 14.31
C ASP A 66 -1.97 9.25 14.39
N GLY A 67 -0.69 9.45 14.03
CA GLY A 67 0.33 8.41 14.06
C GLY A 67 0.50 7.64 12.75
N ALA A 68 -0.43 7.75 11.79
CA ALA A 68 -0.36 7.04 10.51
C ALA A 68 0.93 7.32 9.73
N SER A 69 1.51 8.52 9.86
CA SER A 69 2.78 8.89 9.22
C SER A 69 3.95 7.99 9.62
N ARG A 70 3.86 7.24 10.72
CA ARG A 70 4.87 6.25 11.14
C ARG A 70 4.92 5.06 10.18
N ASP A 71 3.80 4.77 9.51
CA ASP A 71 3.67 3.64 8.59
C ASP A 71 4.23 3.96 7.21
N LEU A 72 4.62 5.22 6.96
CA LEU A 72 5.02 5.69 5.63
C LEU A 72 6.14 4.84 5.02
N PHE A 73 7.12 4.46 5.83
CA PHE A 73 8.26 3.64 5.42
C PHE A 73 8.18 2.20 5.95
N LEU A 74 7.02 1.78 6.45
CA LEU A 74 6.83 0.39 6.86
C LEU A 74 6.43 -0.48 5.66
N PRO A 75 6.78 -1.78 5.65
CA PRO A 75 6.43 -2.69 4.57
C PRO A 75 4.94 -2.73 4.20
N CYS A 76 4.04 -2.46 5.16
CA CYS A 76 2.59 -2.41 4.93
C CYS A 76 2.15 -1.29 3.97
N ASN A 77 2.96 -0.23 3.79
CA ASN A 77 2.72 0.84 2.83
C ASN A 77 3.41 0.58 1.48
N GLY A 78 3.87 -0.65 1.20
CA GLY A 78 4.70 -0.95 0.05
C GLY A 78 4.23 -2.12 -0.79
N LEU A 79 4.39 -2.02 -2.11
CA LEU A 79 4.34 -3.16 -3.04
C LEU A 79 5.55 -3.19 -3.96
N PHE A 80 5.98 -4.38 -4.35
CA PHE A 80 6.92 -4.56 -5.44
C PHE A 80 6.14 -4.54 -6.75
N LEU A 81 6.34 -3.54 -7.60
CA LEU A 81 5.54 -3.32 -8.81
C LEU A 81 6.39 -3.22 -10.07
N HIS A 82 5.81 -3.63 -11.20
CA HIS A 82 6.34 -3.27 -12.51
C HIS A 82 6.24 -1.75 -12.72
N PRO A 83 7.24 -1.08 -13.31
CA PRO A 83 7.23 0.38 -13.49
C PRO A 83 5.99 0.91 -14.23
N ALA A 84 5.45 0.15 -15.18
CA ALA A 84 4.22 0.52 -15.88
C ALA A 84 2.98 0.52 -14.96
N ILE A 85 2.90 -0.42 -14.02
CA ILE A 85 1.79 -0.51 -13.05
C ILE A 85 1.95 0.57 -11.97
N GLU A 86 3.16 0.81 -11.47
CA GLU A 86 3.45 1.96 -10.59
C GLU A 86 3.01 3.28 -11.25
N LYS A 87 3.38 3.49 -12.52
CA LYS A 87 2.98 4.68 -13.27
C LYS A 87 1.47 4.80 -13.42
N ALA A 88 0.78 3.69 -13.70
CA ALA A 88 -0.67 3.68 -13.84
C ALA A 88 -1.38 4.03 -12.52
N LEU A 89 -0.93 3.48 -11.39
CA LEU A 89 -1.43 3.83 -10.05
C LEU A 89 -1.20 5.30 -9.72
N HIS A 90 0.03 5.80 -9.89
CA HIS A 90 0.36 7.21 -9.64
C HIS A 90 -0.41 8.20 -10.53
N SER A 91 -0.77 7.77 -11.74
CA SER A 91 -1.55 8.59 -12.67
C SER A 91 -3.06 8.49 -12.44
N GLY A 92 -3.50 7.64 -11.51
CA GLY A 92 -4.92 7.41 -11.24
C GLY A 92 -5.65 6.62 -12.32
N TYR A 93 -4.94 5.92 -13.22
CA TYR A 93 -5.56 5.10 -14.26
C TYR A 93 -6.12 3.78 -13.70
N ILE A 94 -5.53 3.27 -12.62
CA ILE A 94 -5.95 2.06 -11.93
C ILE A 94 -5.90 2.29 -10.42
N ALA A 95 -6.64 1.48 -9.67
CA ALA A 95 -6.60 1.42 -8.21
C ALA A 95 -6.55 -0.05 -7.77
N ILE A 96 -5.91 -0.31 -6.63
CA ILE A 96 -5.96 -1.62 -5.97
C ILE A 96 -7.09 -1.56 -4.95
N ILE A 97 -8.06 -2.46 -5.11
CA ILE A 97 -9.21 -2.58 -4.21
C ILE A 97 -8.98 -3.86 -3.38
N PRO A 98 -8.87 -3.78 -2.04
CA PRO A 98 -8.79 -4.97 -1.23
C PRO A 98 -10.08 -5.77 -1.38
N ASP A 99 -9.95 -7.09 -1.47
CA ASP A 99 -11.11 -7.97 -1.32
C ASP A 99 -11.54 -7.91 0.15
N MET A 100 -12.61 -7.16 0.41
CA MET A 100 -13.09 -6.88 1.76
C MET A 100 -14.00 -7.99 2.29
N GLY A 101 -14.21 -9.09 1.56
CA GLY A 101 -15.15 -10.13 1.95
C GLY A 101 -16.53 -9.56 2.26
N LEU A 102 -16.90 -8.47 1.58
CA LEU A 102 -18.24 -7.89 1.68
C LEU A 102 -19.18 -8.96 1.15
N ASN A 103 -19.89 -9.63 2.06
CA ASN A 103 -20.93 -10.59 1.70
C ASN A 103 -21.71 -10.00 0.52
N ASP A 104 -21.85 -10.75 -0.57
CA ASP A 104 -22.32 -10.35 -1.91
C ASP A 104 -23.72 -9.68 -2.00
N TRP A 105 -24.27 -9.27 -0.86
CA TRP A 105 -25.61 -8.73 -0.67
C TRP A 105 -25.69 -7.21 -0.82
N PHE A 106 -24.56 -6.50 -0.84
CA PHE A 106 -24.54 -5.07 -1.11
C PHE A 106 -23.50 -4.73 -2.16
N GLN A 107 -23.97 -4.44 -3.38
CA GLN A 107 -23.17 -3.80 -4.42
C GLN A 107 -22.82 -2.38 -3.94
N TRP A 108 -21.69 -2.26 -3.27
CA TRP A 108 -21.20 -0.99 -2.73
C TRP A 108 -20.86 0.05 -3.81
N TRP A 109 -20.76 -0.38 -5.07
CA TRP A 109 -20.61 0.50 -6.24
C TRP A 109 -21.95 0.96 -6.84
N ASP A 110 -23.09 0.45 -6.35
CA ASP A 110 -24.41 0.93 -6.74
C ASP A 110 -24.74 2.21 -5.95
N ILE A 111 -24.67 3.34 -6.66
CA ILE A 111 -24.90 4.69 -6.12
C ILE A 111 -26.31 4.81 -5.51
N ALA A 112 -27.26 3.96 -5.91
CA ALA A 112 -28.60 3.92 -5.33
C ALA A 112 -28.63 3.47 -3.85
N ASN A 113 -27.60 2.76 -3.38
CA ASN A 113 -27.54 2.24 -2.00
C ASN A 113 -26.79 3.16 -1.01
N LEU A 114 -26.13 4.22 -1.49
CA LEU A 114 -25.35 5.13 -0.64
C LEU A 114 -26.20 5.94 0.34
N SER A 115 -27.49 6.13 0.06
CA SER A 115 -28.41 6.83 0.97
C SER A 115 -28.84 5.97 2.17
N GLN A 116 -28.50 4.67 2.20
CA GLN A 116 -28.91 3.74 3.26
C GLN A 116 -27.77 3.32 4.19
N MET A 117 -26.52 3.70 3.90
CA MET A 117 -25.40 3.50 4.83
C MET A 117 -25.46 4.57 5.93
N GLU A 118 -26.24 4.30 6.99
CA GLU A 118 -26.09 5.04 8.24
C GLU A 118 -24.68 4.77 8.80
N VAL A 119 -23.88 5.83 8.89
CA VAL A 119 -22.59 5.80 9.59
C VAL A 119 -22.86 5.43 11.05
N PRO A 120 -22.26 4.36 11.61
CA PRO A 120 -22.36 4.09 13.03
C PRO A 120 -21.80 5.30 13.79
N ARG A 121 -22.67 6.03 14.48
CA ARG A 121 -22.25 7.08 15.41
C ARG A 121 -21.41 6.41 16.49
N GLY A 122 -20.13 6.73 16.53
CA GLY A 122 -19.18 6.18 17.48
C GLY A 122 -19.73 6.25 18.90
N GLU A 123 -19.98 5.08 19.49
CA GLU A 123 -20.27 4.99 20.91
C GLU A 123 -18.99 5.34 21.68
N HIS A 124 -19.15 6.29 22.59
CA HIS A 124 -18.15 6.74 23.53
C HIS A 124 -17.58 5.56 24.33
N TYR A 125 -16.32 5.19 24.09
CA TYR A 125 -15.55 4.46 25.08
C TYR A 125 -14.87 5.46 26.03
N VAL A 126 -15.57 5.73 27.13
CA VAL A 126 -14.96 6.22 28.37
C VAL A 126 -14.33 5.02 29.06
N ARG A 127 -13.00 5.06 29.26
CA ARG A 127 -12.33 4.71 30.51
C ARG A 127 -10.91 5.22 30.52
#